data_AF-A0A5K0VM11-F1
#
_entry.id   AF-A0A5K0VM11-F1
#
_cell.length_a   1.000
_cell.length_b   1.000
_cell.length_c   1.000
_cell.angle_alpha   90.00
_cell.angle_beta   90.00
_cell.angle_gamma   90.00
#
_symmetry.space_group_name_H-M   'P 1'
#
loop_
_entity.id
_entity.type
_entity.pdbx_description
1 polymer ?
#
loop_
_entity_poly.entity_id
_entity_poly.type
_entity_poly.pdbx_seq_one_letter_code
_entity_poly.pdbx_strand_id
1 'polypeptide(L)' 'MGCRVLFFLCFLFIVSTLSPSSLSLADGDSGLVMNFYKDSCPQAEEIITEQVKLLYKRHKNTAFSWLRNIFHDCAVQ' A
#
# COMPACT_ATOMS: atom_id res chain seq x y z
N MET A 1 -16.61 11.95 51.86
CA MET A 1 -15.28 12.00 51.19
C MET A 1 -15.06 10.84 50.22
N GLY A 2 -15.67 9.66 50.44
CA GLY A 2 -15.52 8.51 49.53
C GLY A 2 -16.08 8.65 48.11
N CYS A 3 -17.21 9.36 47.92
CA CYS A 3 -17.81 9.51 46.59
C CYS A 3 -16.93 10.33 45.61
N ARG A 4 -16.23 11.37 46.11
CA ARG A 4 -15.30 12.18 45.29
C ARG A 4 -14.06 11.38 44.89
N VAL A 5 -13.58 10.49 45.76
CA VAL A 5 -12.47 9.57 45.48
C VAL A 5 -12.89 8.50 44.47
N LEU A 6 -14.12 7.97 44.59
CA LEU A 6 -14.66 6.99 43.66
C LEU A 6 -14.79 7.57 42.25
N PHE A 7 -15.31 8.80 42.13
CA PHE A 7 -15.36 9.52 40.84
C PHE A 7 -13.97 9.74 40.24
N PHE A 8 -12.98 10.09 41.07
CA PHE A 8 -11.59 10.29 40.62
C PHE A 8 -10.94 8.99 40.13
N LEU A 9 -11.16 7.88 40.83
CA LEU A 9 -10.64 6.56 40.46
C LEU A 9 -11.28 6.02 39.16
N CYS A 10 -12.59 6.24 38.97
CA CYS A 10 -13.28 5.87 37.73
C CYS A 10 -12.78 6.71 36.54
N PHE A 11 -12.56 8.01 36.74
CA PHE A 11 -12.04 8.90 35.70
C PHE A 11 -10.62 8.48 35.26
N LEU A 12 -9.75 8.11 36.20
CA LEU A 12 -8.41 7.59 35.90
C LEU A 12 -8.47 6.26 35.13
N PHE A 13 -9.36 5.33 35.51
CA PHE A 13 -9.55 4.06 34.79
C PHE A 13 -10.02 4.27 33.34
N ILE A 14 -10.94 5.20 33.10
CA ILE A 14 -11.46 5.51 31.76
C ILE A 14 -10.35 6.10 30.88
N VAL A 15 -9.54 7.02 31.41
CA VAL A 15 -8.41 7.64 30.68
C VAL A 15 -7.32 6.61 30.34
N SER A 16 -7.06 5.61 31.20
CA SER A 16 -6.09 4.54 30.92
C SER A 16 -6.51 3.57 29.82
N THR A 17 -7.82 3.42 29.56
CA THR A 17 -8.34 2.55 28.48
C THR A 17 -8.43 3.24 27.12
N LEU A 18 -8.26 4.57 27.07
CA LEU A 18 -8.33 5.40 25.86
C LEU A 18 -6.94 5.76 25.31
N SER A 19 -5.95 4.88 25.47
CA SER A 19 -4.69 5.01 24.73
C SER A 19 -4.83 4.28 23.39
N PRO A 20 -4.91 4.97 22.24
CA PRO A 20 -4.63 4.33 20.97
C PRO A 20 -3.12 4.07 20.94
N SER A 21 -2.72 2.88 21.38
CA SER A 21 -1.41 2.33 21.06
C SER A 21 -1.38 2.06 19.56
N SER A 22 -1.22 3.09 18.74
CA SER A 22 -0.68 2.92 17.40
C SER A 22 0.79 2.58 17.58
N LEU A 23 1.07 1.31 17.89
CA LEU A 23 2.36 0.73 17.62
C LEU A 23 2.46 0.64 16.10
N SER A 24 2.86 1.76 15.49
CA SER A 24 3.57 1.71 14.23
C SER A 24 4.87 0.99 14.55
N LEU A 25 4.83 -0.34 14.48
CA LEU A 25 5.97 -1.04 13.93
C LEU A 25 6.09 -0.44 12.52
N ALA A 26 6.92 0.59 12.40
CA ALA A 26 7.66 0.81 11.18
C ALA A 26 8.53 -0.43 11.00
N ASP A 27 7.88 -1.54 10.64
CA ASP A 27 8.53 -2.65 10.00
C ASP A 27 9.05 -2.06 8.70
N GLY A 28 10.36 -2.15 8.51
CA GLY A 28 11.07 -1.48 7.44
C GLY A 28 10.69 -2.05 6.08
N ASP A 29 9.55 -1.64 5.55
CA ASP A 29 9.14 -1.94 4.18
C ASP A 29 8.99 -0.64 3.37
N SER A 30 10.13 0.02 3.16
CA SER A 30 10.25 1.06 2.13
C SER A 30 10.50 0.41 0.76
N GLY A 31 9.64 -0.55 0.39
CA GLY A 31 9.86 -1.48 -0.72
C GLY A 31 8.69 -1.57 -1.71
N LEU A 32 8.94 -2.31 -2.78
CA LEU A 32 7.92 -2.74 -3.73
C LEU A 32 7.12 -3.89 -3.11
N VAL A 33 5.78 -3.83 -3.19
CA VAL A 33 4.89 -4.88 -2.71
C VAL A 33 3.93 -5.34 -3.80
N MET A 34 3.52 -6.60 -3.74
CA MET A 34 2.54 -7.17 -4.66
C MET A 34 1.17 -6.52 -4.45
N ASN A 35 0.42 -6.31 -5.53
CA ASN A 35 -0.89 -5.66 -5.51
C ASN A 35 -0.86 -4.27 -4.85
N PHE A 36 0.21 -3.50 -5.04
CA PHE A 36 0.35 -2.15 -4.47
C PHE A 36 -0.87 -1.25 -4.76
N TYR A 37 -1.47 -1.39 -5.95
CA TYR A 37 -2.60 -0.57 -6.39
C TYR A 37 -3.97 -1.09 -5.96
N LYS A 38 -4.07 -2.14 -5.12
CA LYS A 38 -5.35 -2.78 -4.78
C LYS A 38 -6.43 -1.81 -4.26
N ASP A 39 -6.05 -0.80 -3.48
CA ASP A 39 -6.99 0.12 -2.82
C ASP A 39 -7.23 1.41 -3.65
N SER A 40 -6.25 1.84 -4.45
CA SER A 40 -6.31 3.07 -5.22
C SER A 40 -6.78 2.86 -6.67
N CYS A 41 -6.38 1.74 -7.28
CA CYS A 41 -6.76 1.35 -8.63
C CYS A 41 -6.72 -0.20 -8.75
N PRO A 42 -7.74 -0.91 -8.25
CA PRO A 42 -7.75 -2.38 -8.22
C PRO A 42 -7.64 -3.03 -9.60
N GLN A 43 -8.02 -2.33 -10.67
CA GLN A 43 -7.99 -2.82 -12.04
C GLN A 43 -6.69 -2.49 -12.79
N ALA A 44 -5.70 -1.88 -12.14
CA ALA A 44 -4.47 -1.42 -12.81
C ALA A 44 -3.77 -2.54 -13.60
N GLU A 45 -3.55 -3.69 -12.97
CA GLU A 45 -2.86 -4.83 -13.59
C GLU A 45 -3.67 -5.45 -14.74
N GLU A 46 -4.99 -5.52 -14.59
CA GLU A 46 -5.92 -5.99 -15.63
C GLU A 46 -5.89 -5.08 -16.85
N ILE A 47 -6.08 -3.78 -16.65
CA ILE A 47 -6.09 -2.76 -17.71
C ILE A 47 -4.76 -2.81 -18.49
N ILE A 48 -3.63 -2.78 -17.80
CA ILE A 48 -2.30 -2.82 -18.45
C ILE A 48 -2.16 -4.11 -19.28
N THR A 49 -2.57 -5.25 -18.73
CA THR A 49 -2.51 -6.54 -19.43
C THR A 49 -3.35 -6.54 -20.70
N GLU A 50 -4.57 -6.02 -20.65
CA GLU A 50 -5.46 -5.93 -21.81
C GLU A 50 -4.87 -5.02 -22.89
N GLN A 51 -4.38 -3.83 -22.52
CA GLN A 51 -3.80 -2.90 -23.47
C GLN A 51 -2.55 -3.48 -24.15
N VAL A 52 -1.67 -4.12 -23.37
CA VAL A 52 -0.47 -4.78 -23.93
C VAL A 52 -0.87 -5.91 -24.89
N LYS A 53 -1.87 -6.72 -24.56
CA LYS A 53 -2.40 -7.77 -25.46
C LYS A 53 -2.95 -7.19 -26.76
N LEU A 54 -3.72 -6.10 -26.69
CA LEU A 54 -4.27 -5.43 -27.88
C LEU A 54 -3.16 -4.88 -28.78
N LEU A 55 -2.16 -4.22 -28.19
CA LEU A 55 -1.03 -3.66 -28.94
C LEU A 55 -0.17 -4.75 -29.57
N TYR A 56 0.06 -5.85 -28.86
CA TYR A 56 0.77 -7.00 -29.41
C TYR A 56 0.06 -7.62 -30.61
N LYS A 57 -1.27 -7.77 -30.54
CA LYS A 57 -2.07 -8.27 -31.67
C LYS A 57 -1.96 -7.38 -32.90
N ARG A 58 -1.86 -6.06 -32.71
CA ARG A 58 -1.67 -5.09 -33.81
C ARG A 58 -0.25 -5.10 -34.36
N HIS A 59 0.75 -5.15 -33.49
CA HIS A 59 2.16 -5.11 -33.84
C HIS A 59 2.94 -6.15 -33.02
N LYS A 60 3.21 -7.30 -33.64
CA LYS A 60 3.85 -8.45 -32.97
C LYS A 60 5.21 -8.15 -32.34
N ASN A 61 5.92 -7.14 -32.84
CA ASN A 61 7.24 -6.74 -32.33
C ASN A 61 7.18 -5.87 -31.06
N THR A 62 6.00 -5.40 -30.65
CA THR A 62 5.84 -4.49 -29.50
C THR A 62 6.29 -5.12 -28.18
N ALA A 63 6.11 -6.43 -27.99
CA ALA A 63 6.53 -7.12 -26.77
C ALA A 63 8.04 -7.00 -26.53
N PHE A 64 8.86 -7.26 -27.55
CA PHE A 64 10.31 -7.15 -27.45
C PHE A 64 10.76 -5.69 -27.27
N SER A 65 10.11 -4.75 -27.96
CA SER A 65 10.41 -3.32 -27.81
C SER A 65 10.17 -2.82 -26.38
N TRP A 66 9.08 -3.26 -25.75
CA TRP A 66 8.74 -2.83 -24.38
C TRP A 66 9.68 -3.44 -23.35
N LEU A 67 10.01 -4.73 -23.48
CA LEU A 67 10.99 -5.37 -22.61
C LEU A 67 12.36 -4.68 -22.70
N ARG A 68 12.81 -4.39 -23.93
CA ARG A 68 14.04 -3.62 -24.17
C ARG A 68 13.96 -2.25 -23.50
N ASN A 69 12.82 -1.56 -23.62
CA ASN A 69 12.66 -0.23 -23.05
C ASN A 69 12.76 -0.23 -21.52
N ILE A 70 12.08 -1.16 -20.85
CA ILE A 70 12.17 -1.32 -19.38
C ILE A 70 13.60 -1.62 -18.97
N PHE A 71 14.28 -2.53 -19.67
CA PHE A 71 15.69 -2.82 -19.39
C PHE A 71 16.56 -1.57 -19.53
N HIS A 72 16.41 -0.80 -20.62
CA HIS A 72 17.19 0.42 -20.84
C HIS A 72 16.92 1.49 -19.77
N ASP A 73 15.67 1.65 -19.35
CA ASP A 73 15.25 2.63 -18.34
C ASP A 73 15.79 2.26 -16.94
N CYS A 74 15.84 0.96 -16.62
CA CYS A 74 16.37 0.51 -15.33
C CYS A 74 17.89 0.39 -15.29
N ALA A 75 18.55 0.09 -16.41
CA ALA A 75 19.99 -0.20 -16.45
C ALA A 75 20.87 1.04 -16.68
N VAL A 76 20.28 2.18 -17.04
CA VAL A 76 20.99 3.44 -17.27
C VAL A 76 20.33 4.52 -16.43
N GLN A 77 21.06 5.04 -15.44
CA GLN A 77 20.62 6.11 -14.54
C GLN A 77 21.45 7.37 -14.73
#